data_AF-A0A484X3J6-F1
#
_entry.id   AF-A0A484X3J6-F1
#
_cell.length_a   1.000
_cell.length_b   1.000
_cell.length_c   1.000
_cell.angle_alpha   90.00
_cell.angle_beta   90.00
_cell.angle_gamma   90.00
#
_symmetry.space_group_name_H-M   'P 1'
#
loop_
_entity.id
_entity.type
_entity.pdbx_description
1 polymer ?
#
loop_
_entity_poly.entity_id
_entity_poly.type
_entity_poly.pdbx_seq_one_letter_code
_entity_poly.pdbx_strand_id
1 'polypeptide(L)'
;MGSDAKNLMSDGNVQIVKTGEVIGATQLTEGELIVEAGARAENTVVTGAGWLKVATGGIAKCTQYGNNGTLSVSDGAIATDIVQSEGGAISLSTLATVNGRHPEGEFSVDQGYACGLLLENGGNLRVLEGHRAEKNYSRSRGWPVGQWDNLSGRGR
;
A
#
# COMPACT_ATOMS: atom_id res chain seq x y z
N MET A 1 -11.63 -19.34 25.11
CA MET A 1 -10.29 -19.02 24.56
C MET A 1 -10.39 -19.29 23.07
N GLY A 2 -10.87 -18.30 22.31
CA GLY A 2 -10.99 -18.41 20.86
C GLY A 2 -9.61 -18.16 20.26
N SER A 3 -9.16 -19.06 19.38
CA SER A 3 -7.85 -18.98 18.76
C SER A 3 -7.65 -17.62 18.08
N ASP A 4 -6.59 -16.91 18.44
CA ASP A 4 -5.97 -15.82 17.66
C ASP A 4 -5.37 -16.39 16.35
N ALA A 5 -6.17 -17.16 15.61
CA ALA A 5 -5.78 -17.74 14.35
C ALA A 5 -5.69 -16.59 13.35
N LYS A 6 -4.47 -16.12 13.14
CA LYS A 6 -4.15 -15.19 12.06
C LYS A 6 -4.56 -15.84 10.74
N ASN A 7 -5.20 -15.08 9.86
CA ASN A 7 -5.45 -15.54 8.49
C ASN A 7 -4.10 -15.58 7.77
N LEU A 8 -3.43 -16.73 7.74
CA LEU A 8 -2.14 -16.89 7.08
C LEU A 8 -2.36 -17.32 5.64
N MET A 9 -1.83 -16.52 4.71
CA MET A 9 -1.70 -16.90 3.30
C MET A 9 -0.21 -17.03 3.02
N SER A 10 0.22 -18.24 2.71
CA SER A 10 1.64 -18.62 2.59
C SER A 10 1.89 -19.72 1.55
N ASP A 11 0.92 -20.02 0.70
CA ASP A 11 0.97 -21.09 -0.29
C ASP A 11 0.68 -20.58 -1.73
N GLY A 12 0.73 -19.26 -1.92
CA GLY A 12 0.47 -18.63 -3.22
C GLY A 12 -1.02 -18.51 -3.57
N ASN A 13 -1.94 -18.92 -2.70
CA ASN A 13 -3.37 -18.82 -2.96
C ASN A 13 -3.88 -17.37 -3.03
N VAL A 14 -5.00 -17.20 -3.72
CA VAL A 14 -5.74 -15.93 -3.79
C VAL A 14 -6.99 -16.04 -2.92
N GLN A 15 -7.16 -15.13 -1.97
CA GLN A 15 -8.40 -14.96 -1.21
C GLN A 15 -9.06 -13.63 -1.60
N ILE A 16 -10.38 -13.68 -1.76
CA ILE A 16 -11.21 -12.52 -2.09
C ILE A 16 -12.10 -12.21 -0.89
N VAL A 17 -12.03 -10.98 -0.38
CA VAL A 17 -12.94 -10.42 0.62
C VAL A 17 -14.06 -9.71 -0.14
N LYS A 18 -15.28 -10.22 0.01
CA LYS A 18 -16.44 -9.77 -0.75
C LYS A 18 -17.18 -8.65 -0.03
N THR A 19 -18.09 -8.02 -0.76
CA THR A 19 -18.93 -6.92 -0.24
C THR A 19 -19.59 -7.29 1.10
N GLY A 20 -19.50 -6.39 2.09
CA GLY A 20 -20.03 -6.59 3.43
C GLY A 20 -19.15 -7.46 4.35
N GLU A 21 -18.11 -8.12 3.83
CA GLU A 21 -17.18 -8.90 4.66
C GLU A 21 -16.10 -8.01 5.26
N VAL A 22 -15.66 -8.40 6.46
CA VAL A 22 -14.51 -7.81 7.15
C VAL A 22 -13.53 -8.92 7.51
N ILE A 23 -12.29 -8.81 7.07
CA ILE A 23 -11.20 -9.70 7.46
C ILE A 23 -10.19 -8.96 8.33
N GLY A 24 -9.77 -9.57 9.44
CA GLY A 24 -8.81 -9.01 10.38
C GLY A 24 -7.56 -9.87 10.52
N ALA A 25 -6.46 -9.27 10.99
CA ALA A 25 -5.25 -9.96 11.45
C ALA A 25 -4.69 -10.98 10.44
N THR A 26 -4.62 -10.56 9.18
CA THR A 26 -4.12 -11.38 8.07
C THR A 26 -2.62 -11.25 7.94
N GLN A 27 -1.90 -12.36 7.72
CA GLN A 27 -0.49 -12.36 7.32
C GLN A 27 -0.36 -12.91 5.90
N LEU A 28 0.17 -12.09 5.00
CA LEU A 28 0.50 -12.47 3.63
C LEU A 28 2.01 -12.59 3.53
N THR A 29 2.52 -13.82 3.48
CA THR A 29 3.95 -14.09 3.22
C THR A 29 4.15 -14.57 1.78
N GLU A 30 3.14 -15.26 1.24
CA GLU A 30 2.99 -15.64 -0.15
C GLU A 30 1.47 -15.63 -0.49
N GLY A 31 1.10 -15.35 -1.74
CA GLY A 31 -0.30 -15.29 -2.14
C GLY A 31 -0.90 -13.89 -2.09
N GLU A 32 -2.18 -13.78 -2.43
CA GLU A 32 -2.87 -12.51 -2.68
C GLU A 32 -4.16 -12.40 -1.87
N LEU A 33 -4.34 -11.26 -1.20
CA LEU A 33 -5.63 -10.85 -0.66
C LEU A 33 -6.22 -9.74 -1.54
N ILE A 34 -7.41 -9.97 -2.08
CA ILE A 34 -8.16 -9.00 -2.87
C ILE A 34 -9.34 -8.49 -2.04
N VAL A 35 -9.38 -7.18 -1.78
CA VAL A 35 -10.47 -6.52 -1.06
C VAL A 35 -11.38 -5.82 -2.06
N GLU A 36 -12.57 -6.36 -2.29
CA GLU A 36 -13.53 -5.83 -3.27
C GLU A 36 -14.33 -4.62 -2.76
N ALA A 37 -15.14 -4.04 -3.63
CA ALA A 37 -16.01 -2.93 -3.31
C ALA A 37 -16.94 -3.24 -2.13
N GLY A 38 -16.93 -2.37 -1.11
CA GLY A 38 -17.72 -2.55 0.11
C GLY A 38 -17.18 -3.61 1.07
N ALA A 39 -16.01 -4.20 0.80
CA ALA A 39 -15.31 -5.10 1.70
C ALA A 39 -14.26 -4.33 2.54
N ARG A 40 -13.85 -4.92 3.67
CA ARG A 40 -12.82 -4.32 4.53
C ARG A 40 -11.75 -5.33 4.97
N ALA A 41 -10.49 -4.94 4.88
CA ALA A 41 -9.37 -5.65 5.52
C ALA A 41 -8.73 -4.78 6.62
N GLU A 42 -8.47 -5.37 7.79
CA GLU A 42 -7.91 -4.68 8.95
C GLU A 42 -6.70 -5.41 9.50
N ASN A 43 -5.65 -4.67 9.84
CA ASN A 43 -4.43 -5.21 10.46
C ASN A 43 -3.74 -6.29 9.61
N THR A 44 -3.73 -6.10 8.28
CA THR A 44 -3.02 -7.00 7.36
C THR A 44 -1.53 -6.71 7.39
N VAL A 45 -0.71 -7.76 7.51
CA VAL A 45 0.75 -7.70 7.40
C VAL A 45 1.17 -8.34 6.08
N VAL A 46 1.93 -7.63 5.25
CA VAL A 46 2.34 -8.06 3.91
C VAL A 46 3.86 -8.10 3.82
N THR A 47 4.43 -9.28 3.55
CA THR A 47 5.88 -9.51 3.45
C THR A 47 6.18 -10.55 2.39
N GLY A 48 7.45 -10.74 2.03
CA GLY A 48 7.87 -11.78 1.10
C GLY A 48 7.23 -11.59 -0.28
N ALA A 49 6.60 -12.64 -0.81
CA ALA A 49 5.85 -12.60 -2.06
C ALA A 49 4.35 -12.28 -1.84
N GLY A 50 3.96 -11.90 -0.62
CA GLY A 50 2.59 -11.52 -0.28
C GLY A 50 2.13 -10.26 -1.00
N TRP A 51 0.86 -10.26 -1.42
CA TRP A 51 0.26 -9.16 -2.16
C TRP A 51 -1.10 -8.79 -1.57
N LEU A 52 -1.25 -7.54 -1.10
CA LEU A 52 -2.56 -6.98 -0.78
C LEU A 52 -3.03 -6.08 -1.92
N LYS A 53 -4.13 -6.44 -2.56
CA LYS A 53 -4.83 -5.62 -3.56
C LYS A 53 -6.10 -5.05 -2.96
N VAL A 54 -6.18 -3.72 -2.85
CA VAL A 54 -7.41 -3.01 -2.50
C VAL A 54 -8.04 -2.52 -3.80
N ALA A 55 -9.15 -3.14 -4.19
CA ALA A 55 -9.88 -2.77 -5.39
C ALA A 55 -10.69 -1.48 -5.17
N THR A 56 -11.18 -0.88 -6.26
CA THR A 56 -12.05 0.30 -6.23
C THR A 56 -13.23 0.08 -5.27
N GLY A 57 -13.45 1.04 -4.36
CA GLY A 57 -14.48 0.96 -3.32
C GLY A 57 -14.18 -0.01 -2.17
N GLY A 58 -13.05 -0.71 -2.19
CA GLY A 58 -12.55 -1.52 -1.08
C GLY A 58 -11.83 -0.67 -0.03
N ILE A 59 -11.80 -1.17 1.21
CA ILE A 59 -11.19 -0.47 2.34
C ILE A 59 -10.12 -1.34 2.99
N ALA A 60 -8.92 -0.79 3.15
CA ALA A 60 -7.87 -1.37 3.99
C ALA A 60 -7.53 -0.41 5.15
N LYS A 61 -7.34 -0.95 6.34
CA LYS A 61 -6.97 -0.18 7.52
C LYS A 61 -5.85 -0.86 8.30
N CYS A 62 -4.91 -0.07 8.81
CA CYS A 62 -3.79 -0.58 9.61
C CYS A 62 -2.93 -1.62 8.87
N THR A 63 -2.81 -1.50 7.54
CA THR A 63 -1.94 -2.37 6.76
C THR A 63 -0.48 -2.07 7.09
N GLN A 64 0.31 -3.12 7.32
CA GLN A 64 1.75 -3.04 7.49
C GLN A 64 2.40 -3.79 6.33
N TYR A 65 3.30 -3.17 5.58
CA TYR A 65 4.00 -3.83 4.48
C TYR A 65 5.49 -3.50 4.48
N GLY A 66 6.31 -4.44 4.03
CA GLY A 66 7.77 -4.35 4.03
C GLY A 66 8.40 -5.65 3.56
N ASN A 67 9.73 -5.77 3.57
CA ASN A 67 10.43 -7.03 3.29
C ASN A 67 9.95 -7.73 1.99
N ASN A 68 9.88 -6.97 0.89
CA ASN A 68 9.35 -7.35 -0.43
C ASN A 68 7.83 -7.49 -0.56
N GLY A 69 7.06 -7.33 0.52
CA GLY A 69 5.59 -7.32 0.45
C GLY A 69 5.05 -6.18 -0.40
N THR A 70 3.97 -6.46 -1.13
CA THR A 70 3.37 -5.52 -2.09
C THR A 70 1.98 -5.07 -1.66
N LEU A 71 1.75 -3.76 -1.67
CA LEU A 71 0.44 -3.13 -1.49
C LEU A 71 0.02 -2.42 -2.80
N SER A 72 -1.07 -2.87 -3.41
CA SER A 72 -1.68 -2.26 -4.58
C SER A 72 -3.00 -1.59 -4.18
N VAL A 73 -3.09 -0.28 -4.34
CA VAL A 73 -4.28 0.51 -4.00
C VAL A 73 -4.86 1.10 -5.29
N SER A 74 -6.03 0.61 -5.67
CA SER A 74 -6.69 1.01 -6.92
C SER A 74 -7.33 2.40 -6.81
N ASP A 75 -7.62 3.02 -7.95
CA ASP A 75 -8.38 4.26 -8.00
C ASP A 75 -9.73 4.11 -7.27
N GLY A 76 -10.08 5.10 -6.45
CA GLY A 76 -11.29 5.08 -5.63
C GLY A 76 -11.29 4.07 -4.47
N ALA A 77 -10.16 3.41 -4.18
CA ALA A 77 -9.97 2.63 -2.95
C ALA A 77 -9.53 3.52 -1.78
N ILE A 78 -9.79 3.05 -0.56
CA ILE A 78 -9.40 3.74 0.67
C ILE A 78 -8.42 2.84 1.45
N ALA A 79 -7.20 3.32 1.72
CA ALA A 79 -6.22 2.60 2.51
C ALA A 79 -5.60 3.53 3.57
N THR A 80 -5.92 3.32 4.85
CA THR A 80 -5.59 4.28 5.92
C THR A 80 -4.82 3.65 7.07
N ASP A 81 -4.15 4.48 7.87
CA ASP A 81 -3.31 4.06 8.98
C ASP A 81 -2.20 3.08 8.54
N ILE A 82 -1.67 3.28 7.33
CA ILE A 82 -0.67 2.38 6.75
C ILE A 82 0.69 2.56 7.44
N VAL A 83 1.42 1.46 7.57
CA VAL A 83 2.84 1.48 7.96
C VAL A 83 3.67 0.81 6.87
N GLN A 84 4.53 1.58 6.22
CA GLN A 84 5.57 1.05 5.35
C GLN A 84 6.84 0.82 6.16
N SER A 85 7.40 -0.37 6.02
CA SER A 85 8.76 -0.73 6.45
C SER A 85 9.65 -0.93 5.23
N GLU A 86 10.97 -0.92 5.44
CA GLU A 86 11.97 -1.02 4.38
C GLU A 86 11.71 -2.21 3.43
N GLY A 87 11.95 -1.97 2.14
CA GLY A 87 11.75 -2.93 1.07
C GLY A 87 10.29 -3.22 0.74
N GLY A 88 9.34 -2.45 1.28
CA GLY A 88 7.92 -2.56 0.92
C GLY A 88 7.63 -1.85 -0.41
N ALA A 89 6.84 -2.48 -1.28
CA ALA A 89 6.41 -1.86 -2.53
C ALA A 89 4.96 -1.39 -2.43
N ILE A 90 4.69 -0.13 -2.75
CA ILE A 90 3.34 0.40 -2.91
C ILE A 90 3.10 0.88 -4.34
N SER A 91 1.96 0.49 -4.93
CA SER A 91 1.52 0.95 -6.24
C SER A 91 0.14 1.58 -6.14
N LEU A 92 0.03 2.84 -6.57
CA LEU A 92 -1.20 3.63 -6.50
C LEU A 92 -1.21 4.77 -7.51
N SER A 93 -2.34 5.48 -7.59
CA SER A 93 -2.47 6.74 -8.30
C SER A 93 -2.99 7.85 -7.39
N THR A 94 -3.00 9.08 -7.89
CA THR A 94 -3.60 10.23 -7.21
C THR A 94 -5.15 10.20 -7.14
N LEU A 95 -5.81 9.15 -7.63
CA LEU A 95 -7.25 8.88 -7.46
C LEU A 95 -7.58 7.97 -6.26
N ALA A 96 -6.59 7.42 -5.56
CA ALA A 96 -6.80 6.69 -4.31
C ALA A 96 -6.87 7.67 -3.11
N THR A 97 -7.48 7.23 -2.01
CA THR A 97 -7.40 7.91 -0.70
C THR A 97 -6.51 7.09 0.22
N VAL A 98 -5.34 7.62 0.54
CA VAL A 98 -4.29 6.91 1.28
C VAL A 98 -3.69 7.80 2.36
N ASN A 99 -3.44 7.25 3.55
CA ASN A 99 -2.54 7.85 4.53
C ASN A 99 -1.76 6.80 5.31
N GLY A 100 -0.60 7.21 5.80
CA GLY A 100 0.24 6.35 6.61
C GLY A 100 1.57 6.99 6.96
N ARG A 101 2.51 6.15 7.40
CA ARG A 101 3.87 6.55 7.75
C ARG A 101 4.91 5.53 7.29
N HIS A 102 6.12 6.02 7.11
CA HIS A 102 7.35 5.26 6.91
C HIS A 102 8.46 5.84 7.81
N PRO A 103 9.66 5.23 7.91
CA PRO A 103 10.70 5.69 8.85
C PRO A 103 11.13 7.17 8.68
N GLU A 104 10.98 7.74 7.50
CA GLU A 104 11.36 9.12 7.20
C GLU A 104 10.20 10.14 7.31
N GLY A 105 8.96 9.70 7.58
CA GLY A 105 7.84 10.61 7.82
C GLY A 105 6.45 10.05 7.52
N GLU A 106 5.46 10.95 7.51
CA GLU A 106 4.09 10.66 7.11
C GLU A 106 3.90 10.87 5.61
N PHE A 107 2.96 10.11 5.04
CA PHE A 107 2.58 10.23 3.64
C PHE A 107 1.07 10.22 3.47
N SER A 108 0.61 10.84 2.39
CA SER A 108 -0.81 10.89 2.05
C SER A 108 -1.03 10.96 0.54
N VAL A 109 -2.13 10.40 0.09
CA VAL A 109 -2.75 10.70 -1.21
C VAL A 109 -4.21 11.00 -0.97
N ASP A 110 -4.66 12.20 -1.32
CA ASP A 110 -6.07 12.57 -1.21
C ASP A 110 -6.43 13.64 -2.23
N GLN A 111 -7.62 13.52 -2.82
CA GLN A 111 -8.19 14.49 -3.76
C GLN A 111 -7.21 15.03 -4.83
N GLY A 112 -6.43 14.13 -5.45
CA GLY A 112 -5.47 14.52 -6.50
C GLY A 112 -4.13 15.08 -5.99
N TYR A 113 -3.87 15.02 -4.69
CA TYR A 113 -2.62 15.44 -4.08
C TYR A 113 -1.89 14.27 -3.42
N ALA A 114 -0.67 13.95 -3.89
CA ALA A 114 0.21 12.98 -3.24
C ALA A 114 1.38 13.68 -2.54
N CYS A 115 1.68 13.30 -1.30
CA CYS A 115 2.77 13.88 -0.54
C CYS A 115 3.49 12.83 0.30
N GLY A 116 4.83 12.90 0.34
CA GLY A 116 5.65 12.15 1.29
C GLY A 116 5.77 10.65 1.02
N LEU A 117 5.34 10.13 -0.13
CA LEU A 117 5.46 8.70 -0.43
C LEU A 117 6.91 8.26 -0.53
N LEU A 118 7.24 7.11 0.06
CA LEU A 118 8.48 6.38 -0.18
C LEU A 118 8.26 5.26 -1.20
N LEU A 119 8.74 5.47 -2.42
CA LEU A 119 8.64 4.53 -3.52
C LEU A 119 9.94 3.72 -3.62
N GLU A 120 9.89 2.49 -3.12
CA GLU A 120 11.02 1.56 -3.16
C GLU A 120 10.58 0.19 -3.70
N ASN A 121 11.55 -0.65 -4.04
CA ASN A 121 11.32 -2.03 -4.49
C ASN A 121 10.31 -2.17 -5.66
N GLY A 122 10.31 -1.20 -6.58
CA GLY A 122 9.36 -1.16 -7.71
C GLY A 122 8.01 -0.52 -7.39
N GLY A 123 7.86 0.10 -6.21
CA GLY A 123 6.73 0.96 -5.89
C GLY A 123 6.57 2.11 -6.88
N ASN A 124 5.34 2.49 -7.17
CA ASN A 124 5.00 3.43 -8.22
C ASN A 124 3.82 4.32 -7.85
N LEU A 125 3.94 5.61 -8.18
CA LEU A 125 2.85 6.58 -8.12
C LEU A 125 2.51 7.04 -9.54
N ARG A 126 1.27 6.86 -9.97
CA ARG A 126 0.74 7.53 -11.16
C ARG A 126 0.08 8.85 -10.77
N VAL A 127 0.65 9.97 -11.22
CA VAL A 127 0.04 11.29 -11.07
C VAL A 127 -0.80 11.57 -12.32
N LEU A 128 -2.12 11.75 -12.14
CA LEU A 128 -3.03 12.08 -13.24
C LEU A 128 -2.93 13.55 -13.67
N GLU A 129 -3.49 13.87 -14.83
CA GLU A 129 -3.55 15.24 -15.35
C GLU A 129 -4.28 16.17 -14.36
N GLY A 130 -3.72 17.36 -14.13
CA GLY A 130 -4.24 18.32 -13.15
C GLY A 130 -3.96 17.98 -11.68
N HIS A 131 -3.42 16.80 -11.38
CA HIS A 131 -3.01 16.39 -10.04
C HIS A 131 -1.55 16.76 -9.77
N ARG A 132 -1.14 16.73 -8.50
CA ARG A 132 0.25 17.07 -8.12
C ARG A 132 0.81 16.11 -7.08
N ALA A 133 2.14 16.03 -7.08
CA ALA A 133 2.92 15.16 -6.21
C ALA A 133 4.12 15.94 -5.65
N GLU A 134 4.30 15.94 -4.34
CA GLU A 134 5.36 16.68 -3.66
C GLU A 134 6.10 15.80 -2.65
N LYS A 135 7.41 16.03 -2.48
CA LYS A 135 8.22 15.36 -1.44
C LYS A 135 8.13 13.83 -1.49
N ASN A 136 7.88 13.26 -2.66
CA ASN A 136 7.90 11.81 -2.84
C ASN A 136 9.32 11.37 -3.16
N TYR A 137 9.78 10.33 -2.50
CA TYR A 137 11.14 9.84 -2.52
C TYR A 137 11.21 8.51 -3.27
N SER A 138 12.15 8.38 -4.21
CA SER A 138 12.44 7.07 -4.82
C SER A 138 13.70 6.47 -4.18
N ARG A 139 13.65 5.19 -3.80
CA ARG A 139 14.83 4.43 -3.35
C ARG A 139 15.09 3.25 -4.28
N SER A 140 16.23 3.26 -4.96
CA SER A 140 16.73 2.11 -5.72
C SER A 140 17.76 1.32 -4.90
N ARG A 141 17.89 0.01 -5.15
CA ARG A 141 18.90 -0.84 -4.48
C ARG A 141 20.30 -0.25 -4.77
N GLY A 142 20.96 0.27 -3.73
CA GLY A 142 22.32 0.82 -3.82
C GLY A 142 22.48 2.31 -3.45
N TRP A 143 21.40 3.03 -3.14
CA TRP A 143 21.49 4.43 -2.71
C TRP A 143 21.66 4.54 -1.19
N PRO A 144 22.67 5.29 -0.70
CA PRO A 144 22.83 5.53 0.73
C PRO A 144 21.63 6.33 1.29
N VAL A 145 21.26 6.01 2.53
CA VAL A 145 20.23 6.74 3.27
C VAL A 145 20.59 8.23 3.30
N GLY A 146 19.73 9.10 2.75
CA GLY A 146 19.89 10.55 2.83
C GLY A 146 20.12 11.32 1.52
N GLN A 147 20.13 10.68 0.35
CA GLN A 147 20.11 11.37 -0.95
C GLN A 147 18.85 10.97 -1.71
N TRP A 148 17.87 11.88 -1.78
CA TRP A 148 16.54 11.59 -2.33
C TRP A 148 16.23 12.47 -3.53
N ASP A 149 15.88 11.84 -4.66
CA ASP A 149 15.39 12.56 -5.83
C ASP A 149 13.87 12.75 -5.73
N ASN A 150 13.42 14.00 -5.69
CA ASN A 150 12.01 14.39 -5.69
C ASN A 150 11.41 14.16 -7.09
N LEU A 151 10.33 13.38 -7.18
CA LEU A 151 9.60 13.13 -8.44
C LEU A 151 8.72 14.32 -8.91
N SER A 152 9.02 15.56 -8.51
CA SER A 152 8.21 16.73 -8.90
C SER A 152 8.21 16.90 -10.43
N GLY A 153 7.04 16.74 -11.03
CA GLY A 153 6.82 16.57 -12.46
C GLY A 153 7.40 17.66 -13.36
N ARG A 154 8.32 17.25 -14.25
CA ARG A 154 8.53 17.94 -15.53
C ARG A 154 7.51 17.41 -16.56
N GLY A 155 6.26 17.82 -16.40
CA GLY A 155 5.33 17.89 -17.52
C GLY A 155 5.52 19.24 -18.20
N ARG A 156 5.96 19.22 -19.47
CA ARG A 156 5.65 20.28 -20.43
C ARG A 156 4.49 19.79 -21.27
#